data_AF-A0A5S3RJN8-F1
#
_entry.id   AF-A0A5S3RJN8-F1
#
_cell.length_a   1.000
_cell.length_b   1.000
_cell.length_c   1.000
_cell.angle_alpha   90.00
_cell.angle_beta   90.00
_cell.angle_gamma   90.00
#
_symmetry.space_group_name_H-M   'P 1'
#
loop_
_entity.id
_entity.type
_entity.pdbx_description
1 polymer ?
#
loop_
_entity_poly.entity_id
_entity_poly.type
_entity_poly.pdbx_seq_one_letter_code
_entity_poly.pdbx_strand_id
1 'polypeptide(L)'
;MFIFNNIHDRKYRKVYPNYDNVIFDLSLTQINNANNVDWGNIKEGDLACVVTSSRKVSTIYKVLDIVHCGEVEGEDGDLYLLRGKVAAKFESQLDMTALLNKFNVVHPKLPDNKFSIGFNVANLGEQLDSLQVKVGQAKVSLSELR
;
A
#
# COMPACT_ATOMS: atom_id res chain seq x y z
N MET A 1 -5.17 -3.56 7.25
CA MET A 1 -4.08 -2.76 6.66
C MET A 1 -3.68 -3.37 5.33
N PHE A 2 -3.54 -2.54 4.30
CA PHE A 2 -3.09 -2.94 2.97
C PHE A 2 -1.61 -2.65 2.76
N ILE A 3 -0.97 -3.52 1.97
CA ILE A 3 0.37 -3.30 1.45
C ILE A 3 0.30 -3.24 -0.07
N PHE A 4 0.91 -2.21 -0.64
CA PHE A 4 1.05 -2.01 -2.07
C PHE A 4 2.50 -2.19 -2.51
N ASN A 5 2.74 -2.98 -3.54
CA ASN A 5 4.07 -3.32 -4.04
C ASN A 5 4.45 -2.40 -5.21
N ASN A 6 5.12 -1.29 -4.93
CA ASN A 6 5.69 -0.39 -5.93
C ASN A 6 7.13 -0.81 -6.29
N ILE A 7 7.28 -2.00 -6.87
CA ILE A 7 8.59 -2.58 -7.19
C ILE A 7 9.39 -1.76 -8.22
N HIS A 8 8.71 -0.91 -8.99
CA HIS A 8 9.32 -0.06 -10.02
C HIS A 8 9.59 1.38 -9.54
N ASP A 9 9.36 1.66 -8.25
CA ASP A 9 9.55 3.00 -7.66
C ASP A 9 8.86 4.12 -8.44
N ARG A 10 7.66 3.83 -8.95
CA ARG A 10 6.84 4.78 -9.70
C ARG A 10 6.63 6.03 -8.86
N LYS A 11 6.96 7.19 -9.45
CA LYS A 11 6.87 8.49 -8.79
C LYS A 11 5.50 9.11 -9.04
N TYR A 12 4.49 8.65 -8.31
CA TYR A 12 3.07 9.01 -8.54
C TYR A 12 2.80 10.50 -8.70
N ARG A 13 3.36 11.36 -7.85
CA ARG A 13 3.20 12.82 -7.98
C ARG A 13 3.71 13.39 -9.31
N LYS A 14 4.72 12.77 -9.92
CA LYS A 14 5.25 13.20 -11.24
C LYS A 14 4.39 12.67 -12.38
N VAL A 15 3.87 11.47 -12.25
CA VAL A 15 3.03 10.82 -13.27
C VAL A 15 1.63 11.45 -13.30
N TYR A 16 1.09 11.77 -12.12
CA TYR A 16 -0.27 12.29 -11.95
C TYR A 16 -0.24 13.67 -11.29
N PRO A 17 0.32 14.71 -11.95
CA PRO A 17 0.48 16.03 -11.35
C PRO A 17 -0.85 16.74 -11.06
N ASN A 18 -1.92 16.35 -11.76
CA ASN A 18 -3.27 16.92 -11.61
C ASN A 18 -4.11 16.21 -10.53
N TYR A 19 -3.56 15.17 -9.90
CA TYR A 19 -4.24 14.41 -8.86
C TYR A 19 -3.49 14.55 -7.55
N ASP A 20 -4.16 15.09 -6.54
CA ASP A 20 -3.59 15.21 -5.20
C ASP A 20 -3.55 13.85 -4.49
N ASN A 21 -2.55 13.68 -3.63
CA ASN A 21 -2.46 12.56 -2.68
C ASN A 21 -2.50 11.16 -3.32
N VAL A 22 -2.08 10.99 -4.57
CA VAL A 22 -1.94 9.66 -5.18
C VAL A 22 -0.79 8.90 -4.52
N ILE A 23 -1.10 7.72 -3.98
CA ILE A 23 -0.13 6.86 -3.29
C ILE A 23 0.16 5.58 -4.06
N PHE A 24 -0.76 5.13 -4.92
CA PHE A 24 -0.59 3.93 -5.75
C PHE A 24 -1.57 3.97 -6.93
N ASP A 25 -1.33 3.16 -7.96
CA ASP A 25 -2.23 2.99 -9.10
C ASP A 25 -2.30 1.52 -9.51
N LEU A 26 -3.38 1.15 -10.20
CA LEU A 26 -3.49 -0.10 -10.94
C LEU A 26 -4.29 0.12 -12.22
N SER A 27 -3.88 -0.54 -13.30
CA SER A 27 -4.71 -0.65 -14.50
C SER A 27 -5.84 -1.64 -14.29
N LEU A 28 -6.91 -1.53 -15.08
CA LEU A 28 -8.05 -2.46 -15.07
C LEU A 28 -7.59 -3.91 -15.28
N THR A 29 -6.62 -4.11 -16.16
CA THR A 29 -6.00 -5.41 -16.41
C THR A 29 -5.34 -5.98 -15.15
N GLN A 30 -4.64 -5.14 -14.38
CA GLN A 30 -4.04 -5.55 -13.11
C GLN A 30 -5.09 -5.80 -12.03
N ILE A 31 -6.15 -5.00 -11.96
CA ILE A 31 -7.26 -5.18 -11.01
C ILE A 31 -7.97 -6.52 -11.25
N ASN A 32 -8.20 -6.87 -12.51
CA ASN A 32 -8.84 -8.13 -12.90
C ASN A 32 -7.94 -9.36 -12.72
N ASN A 33 -6.65 -9.17 -12.44
CA ASN A 33 -5.75 -10.29 -12.12
C ASN A 33 -6.10 -10.87 -10.74
N ALA A 34 -6.32 -12.20 -10.67
CA ALA A 34 -6.65 -12.90 -9.44
C ALA A 34 -5.60 -12.74 -8.30
N ASN A 35 -4.37 -12.34 -8.63
CA ASN A 35 -3.35 -12.02 -7.62
C ASN A 35 -3.59 -10.69 -6.89
N ASN A 36 -4.44 -9.82 -7.44
CA ASN A 36 -4.77 -8.49 -6.90
C ASN A 36 -6.20 -8.40 -6.38
N VAL A 37 -6.83 -9.55 -6.08
CA VAL A 37 -8.22 -9.63 -5.60
C VAL A 37 -8.49 -8.74 -4.38
N ASP A 38 -7.46 -8.51 -3.54
CA ASP A 38 -7.56 -7.63 -2.38
C ASP A 38 -7.84 -6.17 -2.72
N TRP A 39 -7.60 -5.73 -3.96
CA TRP A 39 -7.93 -4.39 -4.42
C TRP A 39 -9.41 -4.06 -4.19
N GLY A 40 -10.30 -5.02 -4.47
CA GLY A 40 -11.75 -4.84 -4.32
C GLY A 40 -12.21 -4.70 -2.86
N ASN A 41 -11.33 -4.97 -1.89
CA ASN A 41 -11.65 -4.89 -0.47
C ASN A 41 -11.29 -3.54 0.16
N ILE A 42 -10.62 -2.65 -0.58
CA ILE A 42 -10.16 -1.35 -0.10
C ILE A 42 -11.35 -0.42 0.11
N LYS A 43 -11.40 0.24 1.27
CA LYS A 43 -12.40 1.23 1.65
C LYS A 43 -11.75 2.51 2.14
N GLU A 44 -12.51 3.60 2.08
CA GLU A 44 -12.12 4.85 2.74
C GLU A 44 -11.82 4.61 4.22
N GLY A 45 -10.75 5.22 4.72
CA GLY A 45 -10.30 5.06 6.10
C GLY A 45 -9.37 3.87 6.34
N ASP A 46 -9.22 2.94 5.39
CA ASP A 46 -8.27 1.85 5.54
C ASP A 46 -6.83 2.35 5.67
N LEU A 47 -6.04 1.65 6.47
CA LEU A 47 -4.60 1.92 6.58
C LEU A 47 -3.85 1.23 5.45
N ALA A 48 -2.92 1.95 4.84
CA ALA A 48 -2.15 1.52 3.68
C ALA A 48 -0.66 1.80 3.84
N CYS A 49 0.16 0.96 3.22
CA CYS A 49 1.60 1.12 3.10
C CYS A 49 2.03 0.88 1.66
N VAL A 50 2.97 1.68 1.16
CA VAL A 50 3.58 1.48 -0.16
C VAL A 50 5.01 1.02 0.04
N VAL A 51 5.31 -0.19 -0.44
CA VAL A 51 6.62 -0.83 -0.37
C VAL A 51 7.33 -0.62 -1.69
N THR A 52 8.50 0.01 -1.62
CA THR A 52 9.35 0.33 -2.77
C THR A 52 10.20 -0.86 -3.20
N SER A 53 10.95 -0.72 -4.30
CA SER A 53 11.92 -1.71 -4.79
C SER A 53 12.93 -2.12 -3.71
N SER A 54 13.30 -1.19 -2.83
CA SER A 54 14.24 -1.43 -1.73
C SER A 54 13.64 -2.26 -0.58
N ARG A 55 12.37 -2.68 -0.70
CA ARG A 55 11.60 -3.41 0.33
C ARG A 55 11.46 -2.67 1.66
N LYS A 56 11.70 -1.35 1.65
CA LYS A 56 11.61 -0.51 2.85
C LYS A 56 10.32 0.29 2.85
N VAL A 57 9.77 0.48 4.06
CA VAL A 57 8.63 1.33 4.34
C VAL A 57 9.02 2.42 5.34
N SER A 58 8.45 3.62 5.17
CA SER A 58 8.57 4.72 6.12
C SER A 58 7.25 5.39 6.52
N THR A 59 6.18 5.16 5.76
CA THR A 59 4.95 5.95 5.87
C THR A 59 3.73 5.05 5.85
N ILE A 60 2.79 5.34 6.74
CA ILE A 60 1.45 4.78 6.77
C ILE A 60 0.49 5.84 6.26
N TYR A 61 -0.37 5.45 5.34
CA TYR A 61 -1.41 6.29 4.76
C TYR A 61 -2.78 5.85 5.29
N LYS A 62 -3.72 6.80 5.37
CA LYS A 62 -5.15 6.53 5.49
C LYS A 62 -5.77 6.75 4.11
N VAL A 63 -6.42 5.72 3.59
CA VAL A 63 -7.06 5.72 2.27
C VAL A 63 -8.15 6.79 2.27
N LEU A 64 -8.19 7.57 1.19
CA LEU A 64 -9.24 8.55 0.93
C LEU A 64 -10.29 7.91 0.02
N ASP A 65 -9.88 7.53 -1.19
CA ASP A 65 -10.75 6.94 -2.20
C ASP A 65 -9.92 6.31 -3.34
N ILE A 66 -10.62 5.71 -4.29
CA ILE A 66 -10.07 5.25 -5.57
C ILE A 66 -10.74 6.05 -6.69
N VAL A 67 -9.94 6.69 -7.53
CA VAL A 67 -10.41 7.54 -8.63
C VAL A 67 -10.13 6.87 -9.96
N HIS A 68 -11.16 6.72 -10.79
CA HIS A 68 -11.00 6.29 -12.18
C HIS A 68 -10.47 7.48 -13.02
N CYS A 69 -9.32 7.30 -13.67
CA CYS A 69 -8.69 8.35 -14.49
C CYS A 69 -8.77 8.11 -16.01
N GLY A 70 -9.45 7.05 -16.44
CA GLY A 70 -9.53 6.65 -17.84
C GLY A 70 -8.22 6.03 -18.35
N GLU A 71 -8.10 5.92 -19.67
CA GLU A 71 -6.90 5.43 -20.33
C GLU A 71 -5.74 6.44 -20.25
N VAL A 72 -4.53 5.94 -20.00
CA VAL A 72 -3.29 6.72 -20.05
C VAL A 72 -2.37 6.09 -21.08
N GLU A 73 -1.73 6.93 -21.89
CA GLU A 73 -0.80 6.50 -22.93
C GLU A 73 0.33 5.64 -22.33
N GLY A 74 0.51 4.43 -22.87
CA GLY A 74 1.53 3.47 -22.44
C GLY A 74 1.09 2.49 -21.35
N GLU A 75 -0.19 2.49 -20.96
CA GLU A 75 -0.74 1.62 -19.93
C GLU A 75 -1.87 0.76 -20.51
N ASP A 76 -1.99 -0.48 -20.03
CA ASP A 76 -2.97 -1.45 -20.56
C ASP A 76 -4.38 -1.21 -19.96
N GLY A 77 -5.12 -0.30 -20.60
CA GLY A 77 -6.52 0.01 -20.32
C GLY A 77 -6.72 1.12 -19.29
N ASP A 78 -7.95 1.21 -18.77
CA ASP A 78 -8.34 2.21 -17.77
C ASP A 78 -7.47 2.12 -16.50
N LEU A 79 -7.05 3.27 -15.98
CA LEU A 79 -6.27 3.38 -14.75
C LEU A 79 -7.12 3.85 -13.57
N TYR A 80 -6.82 3.28 -12.41
CA TYR A 80 -7.45 3.61 -11.14
C TYR A 80 -6.38 4.05 -10.14
N LEU A 81 -6.56 5.25 -9.60
CA LEU A 81 -5.63 5.89 -8.69
C LEU A 81 -6.10 5.74 -7.26
N LEU A 82 -5.30 5.11 -6.41
CA LEU A 82 -5.53 5.08 -4.97
C LEU A 82 -5.00 6.37 -4.35
N ARG A 83 -5.89 7.14 -3.72
CA ARG A 83 -5.51 8.33 -2.97
C ARG A 83 -5.45 8.06 -1.47
N GLY A 84 -4.47 8.66 -0.81
CA GLY A 84 -4.25 8.48 0.62
C GLY A 84 -3.49 9.64 1.24
N LYS A 85 -3.87 10.00 2.46
CA LYS A 85 -3.15 11.01 3.26
C LYS A 85 -2.21 10.33 4.24
N VAL A 86 -1.09 10.97 4.57
CA VAL A 86 -0.18 10.46 5.60
C VAL A 86 -0.93 10.42 6.94
N ALA A 87 -1.01 9.22 7.53
CA ALA A 87 -1.59 8.99 8.85
C ALA A 87 -0.51 8.92 9.93
N ALA A 88 0.59 8.24 9.63
CA ALA A 88 1.70 8.06 10.55
C ALA A 88 3.01 7.79 9.80
N LYS A 89 4.13 7.85 10.52
CA LYS A 89 5.45 7.47 10.00
C LYS A 89 6.15 6.53 10.96
N PHE A 90 7.05 5.70 10.43
CA PHE A 90 7.96 4.93 11.27
C PHE A 90 9.07 5.81 11.85
N GLU A 91 9.65 5.43 12.99
CA GLU A 91 10.79 6.16 13.56
C GLU A 91 12.01 6.16 12.63
N SER A 92 12.17 5.06 11.90
CA SER A 92 13.17 4.85 10.86
C SER A 92 12.52 4.04 9.74
N GLN A 93 13.16 4.02 8.56
CA GLN A 93 12.76 3.06 7.54
C GLN A 93 12.89 1.63 8.08
N LEU A 94 11.88 0.81 7.85
CA LEU A 94 11.86 -0.60 8.22
C LEU A 94 11.95 -1.48 6.98
N ASP A 95 12.70 -2.57 7.08
CA ASP A 95 12.62 -3.66 6.11
C ASP A 95 11.28 -4.38 6.30
N MET A 96 10.50 -4.44 5.22
CA MET A 96 9.13 -4.95 5.30
C MET A 96 9.10 -6.46 5.53
N THR A 97 10.03 -7.24 4.97
CA THR A 97 10.08 -8.69 5.23
C THR A 97 10.44 -8.98 6.68
N ALA A 98 11.42 -8.28 7.25
CA ALA A 98 11.76 -8.40 8.67
C ALA A 98 10.58 -8.00 9.58
N LEU A 99 9.85 -6.94 9.20
CA LEU A 99 8.64 -6.53 9.91
C LEU A 99 7.55 -7.61 9.86
N LEU A 100 7.23 -8.13 8.69
CA LEU A 100 6.22 -9.19 8.53
C LEU A 100 6.59 -10.45 9.33
N ASN A 101 7.86 -10.87 9.30
CA ASN A 101 8.35 -12.00 10.08
C ASN A 101 8.24 -11.77 11.58
N LYS A 102 8.56 -10.57 12.07
CA LYS A 102 8.44 -10.22 13.49
C LYS A 102 7.01 -10.39 14.02
N PHE A 103 6.02 -10.13 13.18
CA PHE A 103 4.60 -10.23 13.53
C PHE A 103 3.97 -11.57 13.08
N ASN A 104 4.77 -12.51 12.57
CA ASN A 104 4.30 -13.79 12.01
C ASN A 104 3.14 -13.62 11.04
N VAL A 105 3.24 -12.63 10.14
CA VAL A 105 2.18 -12.38 9.16
C VAL A 105 2.03 -13.60 8.26
N VAL A 106 0.78 -13.96 7.98
CA VAL A 106 0.39 -15.02 7.06
C VAL A 106 -0.52 -14.42 6.00
N HIS A 107 -0.12 -14.57 4.74
CA HIS A 107 -0.92 -14.16 3.59
C HIS A 107 -0.64 -15.07 2.39
N PRO A 108 -1.65 -15.57 1.64
CA PRO A 108 -1.44 -16.49 0.52
C PRO A 108 -0.52 -15.96 -0.59
N LYS A 109 -0.48 -14.63 -0.77
CA LYS A 109 0.37 -13.96 -1.77
C LYS A 109 1.73 -13.51 -1.24
N LEU A 110 2.01 -13.73 0.04
CA LEU A 110 3.29 -13.46 0.69
C LEU A 110 3.85 -14.74 1.34
N PRO A 111 4.14 -15.81 0.57
CA PRO A 111 4.77 -17.00 1.12
C PRO A 111 6.13 -16.63 1.73
N ASP A 112 6.40 -17.13 2.94
CA ASP A 112 7.56 -16.77 3.77
C ASP A 112 7.75 -15.25 3.96
N ASN A 113 6.68 -14.45 3.90
CA ASN A 113 6.73 -12.99 3.97
C ASN A 113 7.63 -12.33 2.92
N LYS A 114 7.82 -13.01 1.79
CA LYS A 114 8.58 -12.51 0.64
C LYS A 114 7.64 -11.83 -0.34
N PHE A 115 8.10 -10.69 -0.85
CA PHE A 115 7.48 -10.02 -1.98
C PHE A 115 7.79 -10.81 -3.25
N SER A 116 6.88 -11.70 -3.63
CA SER A 116 6.94 -12.43 -4.90
C SER A 116 6.51 -11.53 -6.08
N ILE A 117 6.87 -11.96 -7.29
CA ILE A 117 6.45 -11.29 -8.53
C ILE A 117 4.96 -11.61 -8.77
N GLY A 118 4.20 -10.62 -9.21
CA GLY A 118 2.86 -10.83 -9.77
C GLY A 118 1.68 -10.48 -8.87
N PHE A 119 1.91 -9.93 -7.67
CA PHE A 119 0.87 -9.22 -6.91
C PHE A 119 1.31 -7.77 -6.63
N ASN A 120 0.33 -6.89 -6.57
CA ASN A 120 0.48 -5.46 -6.33
C ASN A 120 -0.14 -5.03 -5.02
N VAL A 121 -1.12 -5.78 -4.50
CA VAL A 121 -1.83 -5.47 -3.26
C VAL A 121 -2.02 -6.73 -2.41
N ALA A 122 -1.85 -6.59 -1.10
CA ALA A 122 -2.16 -7.63 -0.12
C ALA A 122 -2.89 -7.01 1.08
N ASN A 123 -3.99 -7.63 1.50
CA ASN A 123 -4.71 -7.23 2.71
C ASN A 123 -4.22 -8.04 3.91
N LEU A 124 -3.53 -7.38 4.84
CA LEU A 124 -3.04 -8.02 6.06
C LEU A 124 -4.07 -8.07 7.19
N GLY A 125 -5.23 -7.42 7.02
CA GLY A 125 -6.21 -7.30 8.09
C GLY A 125 -5.62 -6.62 9.31
N GLU A 126 -5.71 -7.27 10.47
CA GLU A 126 -5.30 -6.78 11.81
C GLU A 126 -3.95 -7.31 12.28
N GLN A 127 -3.24 -8.08 11.44
CA GLN A 127 -2.01 -8.79 11.84
C GLN A 127 -0.86 -7.86 12.28
N LEU A 128 -0.93 -6.56 11.95
CA LEU A 128 0.04 -5.55 12.35
C LEU A 128 -0.52 -4.54 13.36
N ASP A 129 -1.67 -4.79 13.99
CA ASP A 129 -2.34 -3.79 14.82
C ASP A 129 -1.50 -3.30 16.01
N SER A 130 -0.69 -4.16 16.61
CA SER A 130 0.21 -3.79 17.71
C SER A 130 1.50 -3.08 17.25
N LEU A 131 1.71 -2.92 15.94
CA LEU A 131 2.86 -2.20 15.38
C LEU A 131 2.82 -0.72 15.79
N GLN A 132 3.91 -0.29 16.42
CA GLN A 132 4.06 1.08 16.90
C GLN A 132 4.57 1.99 15.79
N VAL A 133 3.90 3.14 15.63
CA VAL A 133 4.22 4.18 14.65
C VAL A 133 4.14 5.56 15.31
N LYS A 134 4.69 6.58 14.63
CA LYS A 134 4.67 7.97 15.09
C LYS A 134 3.57 8.78 14.42
N VAL A 135 2.83 9.51 15.25
CA VAL A 135 1.91 10.59 14.84
C VAL A 135 2.37 11.87 15.53
N GLY A 136 2.97 12.78 14.78
CA GLY A 136 3.67 13.93 15.37
C GLY A 136 4.78 13.46 16.31
N GLN A 137 4.64 13.78 17.61
CA GLN A 137 5.56 13.35 18.67
C GLN A 137 5.09 12.11 19.44
N ALA A 138 3.84 11.68 19.26
CA ALA A 138 3.28 10.54 19.97
C ALA A 138 3.65 9.22 19.28
N LYS A 139 3.83 8.17 20.09
CA LYS A 139 3.87 6.77 19.62
C LYS A 139 2.51 6.15 19.86
N VAL A 140 1.94 5.55 18.82
CA VAL A 140 0.65 4.89 18.85
C VAL A 140 0.74 3.57 18.09
N SER A 141 -0.14 2.64 18.41
CA SER A 141 -0.34 1.41 17.65
C SER A 141 -1.11 1.67 16.35
N LEU A 142 -1.07 0.73 15.40
CA LEU A 142 -1.88 0.82 14.19
C LEU A 142 -3.37 0.66 14.45
N SER A 143 -3.77 -0.10 15.47
CA SER A 143 -5.18 -0.22 15.84
C SER A 143 -5.78 1.13 16.28
N GLU A 144 -4.99 1.99 16.92
CA GLU A 144 -5.41 3.35 17.32
C GLU A 144 -5.63 4.32 16.15
N LEU A 145 -5.18 3.97 14.94
CA LEU A 145 -5.32 4.84 13.75
C LEU A 145 -6.56 4.53 12.89
N ARG A 146 -7.25 3.44 13.19
CA ARG A 146 -8.42 2.97 12.43
C ARG A 146 -9.62 3.89 12.65
#